data_AF-A0A6J5UQ45-F1
#
_entry.id   AF-A0A6J5UQ45-F1
#
_cell.length_a   1.000
_cell.length_b   1.000
_cell.length_c   1.000
_cell.angle_alpha   90.00
_cell.angle_beta   90.00
_cell.angle_gamma   90.00
#
_symmetry.space_group_name_H-M   'P 1'
#
loop_
_entity.id
_entity.type
_entity.pdbx_description
1 polymer ?
#
loop_
_entity_poly.entity_id
_entity_poly.type
_entity_poly.pdbx_seq_one_letter_code
_entity_poly.pdbx_strand_id
1 'polypeptide(L)'
;MGIAVPSILRDRVINNLNTEERWLVFVGPYEHHSNLLSWRQSLAEVVEIGVNDDGLLDLEALRLQLEKYKYANRPILGSFSACSNVTGIYSDTRAIARLIHQYGGFACFDFAASGPYVEIEMRCGEMDGYDGVFLSPHKFLGGPGSPGILMMSKALYQLGSFPPSTCGGGTVAYVNGFSDKDTLYWEDIEERENGGTPQIIQTIRAALAFWVKEYIGYQVIEKHEDFYVKRALERLLPNNNIWVLGNTSAKRQAIFSFLIYSTTNRPSTAGTKIEGGGEGPKEGIYMWRETGNGKGKPLHGAFVAALLNDLFGIQSRGGCACAGPYGHNLLKIDDTLSHYYRSAILKGYLGVKPGWTRISFPYYISNDEFEFILTALEFIAIYGQRFLPLYHFNLRSGSWTFKKKAHQDLLDNAIQGMNIGHDQSKDGNNAEKHDQFAKFSDYLETAKRIANLLPKFPPQRRLPEDIDINFLHFRV
;
A
#
# COMPACT_ATOMS: atom_id res chain seq x y z
N MET A 1 8.36 -2.56 -28.13
CA MET A 1 9.11 -3.74 -27.62
C MET A 1 8.68 -5.08 -28.21
N GLY A 2 7.40 -5.34 -28.52
CA GLY A 2 6.99 -6.60 -29.17
C GLY A 2 6.92 -7.83 -28.25
N ILE A 3 6.86 -7.61 -26.93
CA ILE A 3 6.93 -8.67 -25.90
C ILE A 3 5.56 -9.07 -25.31
N ALA A 4 4.49 -8.38 -25.72
CA ALA A 4 3.13 -8.67 -25.27
C ALA A 4 2.48 -9.67 -26.23
N VAL A 5 1.80 -10.67 -25.66
CA VAL A 5 1.10 -11.71 -26.41
C VAL A 5 -0.17 -12.10 -25.63
N PRO A 6 -1.27 -12.51 -26.31
CA PRO A 6 -2.40 -13.11 -25.62
C PRO A 6 -1.94 -14.28 -24.73
N SER A 7 -2.44 -14.31 -23.48
CA SER A 7 -1.99 -15.27 -22.46
C SER A 7 -2.10 -16.73 -22.89
N ILE A 8 -3.14 -17.07 -23.67
CA ILE A 8 -3.38 -18.43 -24.20
C ILE A 8 -2.34 -18.88 -25.24
N LEU A 9 -1.60 -17.95 -25.86
CA LEU A 9 -0.56 -18.25 -26.83
C LEU A 9 0.85 -18.15 -26.24
N ARG A 10 0.99 -17.62 -25.03
CA ARG A 10 2.28 -17.27 -24.43
C ARG A 10 3.27 -18.42 -24.44
N ASP A 11 2.89 -19.58 -23.90
CA ASP A 11 3.81 -20.72 -23.78
C ASP A 11 4.18 -21.29 -25.15
N ARG A 12 3.25 -21.27 -26.11
CA ARG A 12 3.54 -21.66 -27.50
C ARG A 12 4.58 -20.73 -28.12
N VAL A 13 4.43 -19.42 -27.95
CA VAL A 13 5.38 -18.45 -28.51
C VAL A 13 6.74 -18.57 -27.82
N ILE A 14 6.79 -18.65 -26.49
CA ILE A 14 8.05 -18.84 -25.74
C ILE A 14 8.80 -20.09 -26.21
N ASN A 15 8.10 -21.21 -26.45
CA ASN A 15 8.72 -22.45 -26.91
C ASN A 15 9.27 -22.39 -28.35
N ASN A 16 8.92 -21.35 -29.12
CA ASN A 16 9.42 -21.13 -30.48
C ASN A 16 10.41 -19.97 -30.59
N LEU A 17 10.64 -19.21 -29.51
CA LEU A 17 11.62 -18.14 -29.48
C LEU A 17 12.98 -18.68 -29.03
N ASN A 18 14.05 -18.16 -29.63
CA ASN A 18 15.38 -18.35 -29.09
C ASN A 18 15.53 -17.55 -27.80
N THR A 19 16.37 -18.02 -26.88
CA THR A 19 16.62 -17.34 -25.60
C THR A 19 17.14 -15.91 -25.81
N GLU A 20 17.94 -15.66 -26.85
CA GLU A 20 18.49 -14.34 -27.20
C GLU A 20 17.42 -13.32 -27.59
N GLU A 21 16.28 -13.76 -28.12
CA GLU A 21 15.16 -12.91 -28.50
C GLU A 21 14.32 -12.48 -27.29
N ARG A 22 14.47 -13.18 -26.16
CA ARG A 22 13.69 -12.92 -24.95
C ARG A 22 14.35 -11.85 -24.11
N TRP A 23 13.64 -10.74 -23.92
CA TRP A 23 14.06 -9.67 -23.01
C TRP A 23 14.33 -10.19 -21.60
N LEU A 24 15.37 -9.67 -20.97
CA LEU A 24 15.62 -9.81 -19.54
C LEU A 24 15.02 -8.61 -18.83
N VAL A 25 14.01 -8.85 -17.99
CA VAL A 25 13.32 -7.78 -17.26
C VAL A 25 13.60 -7.92 -15.77
N PHE A 26 14.31 -6.95 -15.22
CA PHE A 26 14.61 -6.85 -13.80
C PHE A 26 13.52 -6.03 -13.11
N VAL A 27 13.00 -6.54 -11.99
CA VAL A 27 11.98 -5.84 -11.19
C VAL A 27 12.38 -5.85 -9.72
N GLY A 28 11.95 -4.83 -8.98
CA GLY A 28 12.30 -4.67 -7.57
C GLY A 28 11.40 -5.42 -6.60
N PRO A 29 11.68 -5.31 -5.29
CA PRO A 29 10.88 -5.96 -4.26
C PRO A 29 9.58 -5.20 -3.98
N TYR A 30 9.46 -3.95 -4.43
CA TYR A 30 8.34 -3.06 -4.11
C TYR A 30 7.23 -3.06 -5.15
N GLU A 31 7.33 -3.91 -6.17
CA GLU A 31 6.45 -3.79 -7.31
C GLU A 31 4.97 -4.00 -6.97
N HIS A 32 4.17 -3.03 -7.41
CA HIS A 32 2.75 -3.22 -7.53
C HIS A 32 2.46 -4.32 -8.54
N HIS A 33 1.37 -5.06 -8.35
CA HIS A 33 0.96 -6.14 -9.24
C HIS A 33 0.87 -5.72 -10.72
N SER A 34 0.54 -4.46 -11.01
CA SER A 34 0.52 -3.94 -12.38
C SER A 34 1.90 -3.86 -13.03
N ASN A 35 2.97 -3.63 -12.27
CA ASN A 35 4.32 -3.69 -12.81
C ASN A 35 4.78 -5.16 -12.87
N LEU A 36 4.63 -5.94 -11.78
CA LEU A 36 5.12 -7.33 -11.73
C LEU A 36 4.39 -8.30 -12.68
N LEU A 37 3.05 -8.37 -12.62
CA LEU A 37 2.29 -9.38 -13.35
C LEU A 37 2.33 -9.14 -14.86
N SER A 38 2.39 -7.88 -15.29
CA SER A 38 2.53 -7.52 -16.70
C SER A 38 3.79 -8.13 -17.30
N TRP A 39 4.92 -8.05 -16.59
CA TRP A 39 6.17 -8.68 -17.03
C TRP A 39 6.10 -10.20 -16.95
N ARG A 40 5.57 -10.77 -15.86
CA ARG A 40 5.43 -12.24 -15.71
C ARG A 40 4.57 -12.86 -16.81
N GLN A 41 3.56 -12.14 -17.31
CA GLN A 41 2.68 -12.58 -18.40
C GLN A 41 3.18 -12.18 -19.80
N SER A 42 4.30 -11.47 -19.90
CA SER A 42 4.96 -11.16 -21.17
C SER A 42 5.83 -12.33 -21.66
N LEU A 43 6.46 -12.16 -22.82
CA LEU A 43 7.46 -13.08 -23.39
C LEU A 43 8.84 -12.96 -22.71
N ALA A 44 9.06 -11.94 -21.88
CA ALA A 44 10.33 -11.72 -21.19
C ALA A 44 10.65 -12.85 -20.18
N GLU A 45 11.92 -12.95 -19.83
CA GLU A 45 12.36 -13.62 -18.61
C GLU A 45 12.45 -12.57 -17.50
N VAL A 46 11.70 -12.78 -16.42
CA VAL A 46 11.62 -11.84 -15.31
C VAL A 46 12.59 -12.26 -14.22
N VAL A 47 13.45 -11.34 -13.81
CA VAL A 47 14.40 -11.51 -12.70
C VAL A 47 13.97 -10.59 -11.56
N GLU A 48 13.51 -11.18 -10.46
CA GLU A 48 13.03 -10.45 -9.29
C GLU A 48 14.19 -10.20 -8.32
N ILE A 49 14.47 -8.93 -8.02
CA ILE A 49 15.47 -8.51 -7.04
C ILE A 49 14.79 -8.33 -5.69
N GLY A 50 15.37 -8.95 -4.66
CA GLY A 50 14.87 -8.90 -3.31
C GLY A 50 15.23 -7.64 -2.54
N VAL A 51 15.04 -7.72 -1.23
CA VAL A 51 15.55 -6.73 -0.28
C VAL A 51 16.84 -7.23 0.38
N ASN A 52 17.68 -6.29 0.81
CA ASN A 52 18.84 -6.55 1.65
C ASN A 52 18.43 -6.68 3.14
N ASP A 53 19.42 -6.83 4.02
CA ASP A 53 19.21 -6.97 5.47
C ASP A 53 18.52 -5.75 6.12
N ASP A 54 18.64 -4.58 5.51
CA ASP A 54 17.96 -3.34 5.95
C ASP A 54 16.51 -3.24 5.41
N GLY A 55 16.04 -4.21 4.63
CA GLY A 55 14.71 -4.18 3.99
C GLY A 55 14.61 -3.21 2.80
N LEU A 56 15.77 -2.77 2.27
CA LEU A 56 15.90 -1.90 1.10
C LEU A 56 16.16 -2.72 -0.17
N LEU A 57 15.90 -2.18 -1.37
CA LEU A 57 16.28 -2.86 -2.62
C LEU A 57 17.75 -3.27 -2.59
N ASP A 58 18.02 -4.54 -2.86
CA ASP A 58 19.39 -5.06 -2.88
C ASP A 58 20.08 -4.73 -4.22
N LEU A 59 20.77 -3.58 -4.24
CA LEU A 59 21.53 -3.15 -5.42
C LEU A 59 22.69 -4.09 -5.76
N GLU A 60 23.27 -4.79 -4.77
CA GLU A 60 24.36 -5.73 -5.01
C GLU A 60 23.83 -7.02 -5.64
N ALA A 61 22.68 -7.52 -5.18
CA ALA A 61 21.99 -8.61 -5.86
C ALA A 61 21.60 -8.25 -7.30
N LEU A 62 21.12 -7.02 -7.54
CA LEU A 62 20.88 -6.53 -8.91
C LEU A 62 22.16 -6.56 -9.74
N ARG A 63 23.27 -6.03 -9.23
CA ARG A 63 24.58 -6.03 -9.91
C ARG A 63 25.04 -7.46 -10.24
N LEU A 64 24.93 -8.39 -9.30
CA LEU A 64 25.31 -9.79 -9.50
C LEU A 64 24.46 -10.47 -10.58
N GLN A 65 23.15 -10.21 -10.62
CA GLN A 65 22.30 -10.74 -11.67
C GLN A 65 22.61 -10.09 -13.03
N LEU A 66 22.85 -8.79 -13.10
CA LEU A 66 23.27 -8.13 -14.34
C LEU A 66 24.60 -8.71 -14.87
N GLU A 67 25.59 -8.94 -14.00
CA GLU A 67 26.86 -9.56 -14.39
C GLU A 67 26.67 -10.98 -14.94
N LYS A 68 25.79 -11.78 -14.30
CA LYS A 68 25.45 -13.13 -14.78
C LYS A 68 24.94 -13.13 -16.23
N TYR A 69 24.19 -12.10 -16.64
CA TYR A 69 23.59 -12.01 -17.96
C TYR A 69 24.36 -11.12 -18.95
N LYS A 70 25.48 -10.53 -18.54
CA LYS A 70 26.28 -9.58 -19.36
C LYS A 70 26.65 -10.11 -20.75
N TYR A 71 26.93 -11.40 -20.85
CA TYR A 71 27.32 -12.05 -22.11
C TYR A 71 26.18 -12.88 -22.74
N ALA A 72 24.94 -12.70 -22.28
CA ALA A 72 23.79 -13.45 -22.77
C ALA A 72 23.27 -12.97 -24.13
N ASN A 73 23.78 -11.85 -24.66
CA ASN A 73 23.34 -11.22 -25.92
C ASN A 73 21.82 -10.97 -25.98
N ARG A 74 21.24 -10.51 -24.86
CA ARG A 74 19.81 -10.28 -24.70
C ARG A 74 19.53 -8.82 -24.37
N PRO A 75 18.41 -8.25 -24.85
CA PRO A 75 18.02 -6.90 -24.44
C PRO A 75 17.62 -6.89 -22.96
N ILE A 76 18.16 -5.92 -22.22
CA ILE A 76 17.96 -5.76 -20.78
C ILE A 76 17.04 -4.56 -20.52
N LEU A 77 16.09 -4.73 -19.60
CA LEU A 77 15.25 -3.65 -19.09
C LEU A 77 15.09 -3.80 -17.58
N GLY A 78 15.26 -2.72 -16.84
CA GLY A 78 14.81 -2.64 -15.45
C GLY A 78 13.47 -1.91 -15.39
N SER A 79 12.50 -2.46 -14.67
CA SER A 79 11.20 -1.83 -14.40
C SER A 79 10.96 -1.79 -12.91
N PHE A 80 11.32 -0.68 -12.26
CA PHE A 80 11.31 -0.55 -10.81
C PHE A 80 10.31 0.48 -10.30
N SER A 81 9.66 0.20 -9.18
CA SER A 81 8.86 1.23 -8.50
C SER A 81 9.76 2.33 -7.93
N ALA A 82 9.48 3.59 -8.26
CA ALA A 82 10.23 4.73 -7.72
C ALA A 82 9.95 4.94 -6.21
N CYS A 83 8.80 4.48 -5.74
CA CYS A 83 8.40 4.50 -4.34
C CYS A 83 7.46 3.33 -4.05
N SER A 84 7.66 2.67 -2.91
CA SER A 84 6.75 1.61 -2.46
C SER A 84 5.36 2.19 -2.16
N ASN A 85 4.31 1.65 -2.77
CA ASN A 85 2.93 1.98 -2.39
C ASN A 85 2.53 1.35 -1.03
N VAL A 86 3.38 0.49 -0.46
CA VAL A 86 3.16 -0.17 0.83
C VAL A 86 3.80 0.64 1.94
N THR A 87 5.11 0.85 1.87
CA THR A 87 5.91 1.44 2.94
C THR A 87 6.25 2.91 2.67
N GLY A 88 5.96 3.44 1.49
CA GLY A 88 6.39 4.78 1.11
C GLY A 88 7.89 4.92 0.89
N ILE A 89 8.69 3.86 1.08
CA ILE A 89 10.14 3.92 0.92
C ILE A 89 10.47 4.26 -0.52
N TYR A 90 11.34 5.26 -0.72
CA TYR A 90 11.86 5.63 -2.02
C TYR A 90 12.93 4.66 -2.48
N SER A 91 12.88 4.31 -3.76
CA SER A 91 14.01 3.66 -4.44
C SER A 91 15.00 4.73 -4.87
N ASP A 92 16.31 4.45 -4.81
CA ASP A 92 17.32 5.30 -5.45
C ASP A 92 17.29 5.07 -6.97
N THR A 93 16.30 5.68 -7.62
CA THR A 93 16.04 5.51 -9.05
C THR A 93 17.25 5.89 -9.91
N ARG A 94 18.02 6.89 -9.48
CA ARG A 94 19.22 7.34 -10.19
C ARG A 94 20.36 6.32 -10.06
N ALA A 95 20.56 5.73 -8.88
CA ALA A 95 21.55 4.65 -8.72
C ALA A 95 21.16 3.38 -9.50
N ILE A 96 19.87 3.02 -9.48
CA ILE A 96 19.34 1.90 -10.27
C ILE A 96 19.58 2.13 -11.77
N ALA A 97 19.24 3.32 -12.27
CA ALA A 97 19.46 3.69 -13.67
C ALA A 97 20.94 3.58 -14.06
N ARG A 98 21.85 4.17 -13.28
CA ARG A 98 23.31 4.06 -13.51
C ARG A 98 23.76 2.62 -13.61
N LEU A 99 23.32 1.79 -12.67
CA LEU A 99 23.70 0.39 -12.64
C LEU A 99 23.17 -0.35 -13.87
N ILE A 100 21.92 -0.17 -14.27
CA ILE A 100 21.36 -0.83 -15.47
C ILE A 100 22.09 -0.38 -16.74
N HIS A 101 22.32 0.93 -16.90
CA HIS A 101 22.99 1.48 -18.08
C HIS A 101 24.44 1.02 -18.22
N GLN A 102 25.16 0.77 -17.11
CA GLN A 102 26.51 0.18 -17.14
C GLN A 102 26.54 -1.19 -17.82
N TYR A 103 25.41 -1.90 -17.87
CA TYR A 103 25.25 -3.18 -18.54
C TYR A 103 24.47 -3.07 -19.86
N GLY A 104 24.28 -1.85 -20.39
CA GLY A 104 23.63 -1.59 -21.69
C GLY A 104 22.11 -1.84 -21.69
N GLY A 105 21.47 -1.91 -20.52
CA GLY A 105 20.02 -2.05 -20.41
C GLY A 105 19.28 -0.72 -20.42
N PHE A 106 17.94 -0.77 -20.43
CA PHE A 106 17.07 0.40 -20.29
C PHE A 106 16.49 0.52 -18.88
N ALA A 107 16.43 1.73 -18.32
CA ALA A 107 15.92 1.99 -16.97
C ALA A 107 14.52 2.63 -17.00
N CYS A 108 13.51 1.86 -16.60
CA CYS A 108 12.10 2.27 -16.55
C CYS A 108 11.58 2.31 -15.11
N PHE A 109 10.74 3.30 -14.80
CA PHE A 109 10.25 3.53 -13.43
C PHE A 109 8.73 3.74 -13.32
N ASP A 110 8.13 3.05 -12.35
CA ASP A 110 6.75 3.29 -11.91
C ASP A 110 6.71 4.46 -10.91
N PHE A 111 6.21 5.61 -11.37
CA PHE A 111 6.01 6.81 -10.55
C PHE A 111 4.56 6.93 -10.06
N ALA A 112 3.74 5.90 -10.12
CA ALA A 112 2.34 6.01 -9.70
C ALA A 112 2.21 6.31 -8.20
N ALA A 113 3.11 5.85 -7.33
CA ALA A 113 3.08 6.21 -5.91
C ALA A 113 3.66 7.62 -5.66
N SER A 114 4.83 7.92 -6.24
CA SER A 114 5.60 9.13 -5.93
C SER A 114 5.32 10.34 -6.80
N GLY A 115 4.81 10.14 -8.02
CA GLY A 115 4.59 11.19 -9.01
C GLY A 115 3.78 12.39 -8.54
N PRO A 116 2.74 12.25 -7.67
CA PRO A 116 2.03 13.40 -7.10
C PRO A 116 2.90 14.31 -6.20
N TYR A 117 4.07 13.84 -5.77
CA TYR A 117 4.86 14.46 -4.70
C TYR A 117 6.25 14.94 -5.16
N VAL A 118 6.88 14.21 -6.09
CA VAL A 118 8.29 14.46 -6.47
C VAL A 118 8.42 15.07 -7.85
N GLU A 119 9.49 15.81 -8.09
CA GLU A 119 9.89 16.19 -9.44
C GLU A 119 10.30 14.95 -10.26
N ILE A 120 9.93 14.91 -11.54
CA ILE A 120 10.23 13.80 -12.44
C ILE A 120 11.02 14.37 -13.63
N GLU A 121 12.33 14.09 -13.66
CA GLU A 121 13.18 14.47 -14.79
C GLU A 121 13.62 13.22 -15.55
N MET A 122 13.28 13.14 -16.84
CA MET A 122 13.65 11.98 -17.67
C MET A 122 15.17 11.87 -17.85
N ARG A 123 15.87 12.95 -18.24
CA ARG A 123 17.31 12.92 -18.55
C ARG A 123 17.71 11.76 -19.51
N CYS A 124 16.84 11.47 -20.48
CA CYS A 124 17.00 10.34 -21.41
C CYS A 124 18.36 10.41 -22.12
N GLY A 125 19.09 9.29 -22.14
CA GLY A 125 20.44 9.19 -22.72
C GLY A 125 21.58 9.53 -21.75
N GLU A 126 21.30 10.05 -20.56
CA GLU A 126 22.29 10.22 -19.50
C GLU A 126 22.46 8.91 -18.70
N MET A 127 23.63 8.74 -18.06
CA MET A 127 23.94 7.53 -17.29
C MET A 127 22.97 7.30 -16.12
N ASP A 128 22.43 8.35 -15.51
CA ASP A 128 21.38 8.24 -14.46
C ASP A 128 19.99 8.66 -14.96
N GLY A 129 19.83 8.71 -16.29
CA GLY A 129 18.58 9.00 -16.98
C GLY A 129 17.55 7.88 -16.87
N TYR A 130 16.33 8.18 -17.29
CA TYR A 130 15.23 7.23 -17.40
C TYR A 130 14.88 7.05 -18.87
N ASP A 131 14.69 5.80 -19.29
CA ASP A 131 14.21 5.45 -20.63
C ASP A 131 12.70 5.26 -20.66
N GLY A 132 12.08 5.10 -19.50
CA GLY A 132 10.64 4.99 -19.38
C GLY A 132 10.14 5.48 -18.04
N VAL A 133 9.09 6.27 -18.04
CA VAL A 133 8.33 6.63 -16.85
C VAL A 133 6.87 6.39 -17.13
N PHE A 134 6.21 5.69 -16.22
CA PHE A 134 4.76 5.53 -16.25
C PHE A 134 4.17 5.91 -14.90
N LEU A 135 3.03 6.60 -14.95
CA LEU A 135 2.37 7.11 -13.76
C LEU A 135 0.86 7.21 -13.95
N SER A 136 0.18 7.42 -12.82
CA SER A 136 -1.27 7.48 -12.72
C SER A 136 -1.71 8.85 -12.19
N PRO A 137 -2.03 9.82 -13.06
CA PRO A 137 -2.45 11.15 -12.65
C PRO A 137 -3.73 11.14 -11.79
N HIS A 138 -4.54 10.07 -11.79
CA HIS A 138 -5.68 9.96 -10.88
C HIS A 138 -5.30 9.94 -9.38
N LYS A 139 -4.01 9.80 -9.07
CA LYS A 139 -3.45 9.90 -7.71
C LYS A 139 -2.98 11.32 -7.36
N PHE A 140 -3.01 12.25 -8.30
CA PHE A 140 -2.68 13.65 -8.09
C PHE A 140 -3.90 14.40 -7.53
N LEU A 141 -3.66 15.49 -6.82
CA LEU A 141 -4.73 16.37 -6.37
C LEU A 141 -5.51 16.91 -7.59
N GLY A 142 -6.83 16.69 -7.62
CA GLY A 142 -7.69 17.04 -8.76
C GLY A 142 -7.62 16.09 -9.96
N GLY A 143 -6.76 15.07 -9.91
CA GLY A 143 -6.53 14.12 -10.99
C GLY A 143 -7.54 12.99 -11.20
N PRO A 144 -8.40 12.57 -10.23
CA PRO A 144 -9.37 11.49 -10.46
C PRO A 144 -10.18 11.67 -11.76
N GLY A 145 -10.16 10.65 -12.63
CA GLY A 145 -10.76 10.70 -13.97
C GLY A 145 -9.79 11.03 -15.11
N SER A 146 -8.49 11.17 -14.85
CA SER A 146 -7.43 11.30 -15.86
C SER A 146 -7.06 9.95 -16.53
N PRO A 147 -6.42 9.95 -17.71
CA PRO A 147 -5.81 8.75 -18.28
C PRO A 147 -4.54 8.39 -17.51
N GLY A 148 -3.97 7.21 -17.77
CA GLY A 148 -2.57 6.92 -17.43
C GLY A 148 -1.61 7.61 -18.40
N ILE A 149 -0.38 7.87 -17.98
CA ILE A 149 0.65 8.48 -18.82
C ILE A 149 1.86 7.55 -18.87
N LEU A 150 2.33 7.28 -20.09
CA LEU A 150 3.61 6.63 -20.37
C LEU A 150 4.45 7.61 -21.18
N MET A 151 5.64 7.94 -20.68
CA MET A 151 6.67 8.65 -21.42
C MET A 151 7.85 7.70 -21.58
N MET A 152 8.32 7.51 -22.81
CA MET A 152 9.42 6.57 -23.07
C MET A 152 10.37 7.09 -24.14
N SER A 153 11.62 6.65 -24.06
CA SER A 153 12.62 6.82 -25.11
C SER A 153 12.13 6.17 -26.39
N LYS A 154 12.33 6.86 -27.52
CA LYS A 154 12.05 6.31 -28.85
C LYS A 154 12.83 5.00 -29.11
N ALA A 155 13.96 4.79 -28.43
CA ALA A 155 14.74 3.55 -28.50
C ALA A 155 13.94 2.31 -28.05
N LEU A 156 12.93 2.45 -27.20
CA LEU A 156 12.06 1.35 -26.77
C LEU A 156 10.93 1.04 -27.77
N TYR A 157 10.67 1.94 -28.73
CA TYR A 157 9.64 1.78 -29.75
C TYR A 157 10.11 0.92 -30.93
N GLN A 158 10.18 -0.39 -30.67
CA GLN A 158 10.63 -1.39 -31.65
C GLN A 158 9.56 -1.82 -32.67
N LEU A 159 8.35 -1.25 -32.63
CA LEU A 159 7.32 -1.57 -33.63
C LEU A 159 7.59 -0.92 -35.00
N GLY A 160 8.52 0.05 -35.12
CA GLY A 160 8.91 0.56 -36.43
C GLY A 160 7.74 1.07 -37.26
N SER A 161 7.42 0.43 -38.38
CA SER A 161 6.22 0.68 -39.22
C SER A 161 5.15 -0.42 -39.12
N PHE A 162 5.31 -1.37 -38.19
CA PHE A 162 4.30 -2.39 -37.90
C PHE A 162 3.06 -1.76 -37.26
N PRO A 163 1.91 -2.48 -37.26
CA PRO A 163 0.70 -2.03 -36.58
C PRO A 163 0.96 -1.67 -35.10
N PRO A 164 0.23 -0.68 -34.55
CA PRO A 164 0.36 -0.28 -33.14
C PRO A 164 -0.06 -1.39 -32.18
N SER A 165 0.22 -1.19 -30.90
CA SER A 165 -0.17 -2.14 -29.84
C SER A 165 -1.68 -2.35 -29.76
N THR A 166 -2.48 -1.37 -30.16
CA THR A 166 -3.94 -1.47 -30.28
C THR A 166 -4.40 -0.73 -31.53
N CYS A 167 -4.87 -1.46 -32.53
CA CYS A 167 -5.43 -0.88 -33.75
C CYS A 167 -6.84 -0.32 -33.51
N GLY A 168 -7.17 0.78 -34.18
CA GLY A 168 -8.51 1.37 -34.14
C GLY A 168 -8.64 2.49 -35.17
N GLY A 169 -9.82 3.13 -35.21
CA GLY A 169 -9.96 4.39 -35.96
C GLY A 169 -8.97 5.44 -35.44
N GLY A 170 -8.47 6.33 -36.30
CA GLY A 170 -7.51 7.36 -35.92
C GLY A 170 -6.04 6.95 -35.98
N THR A 171 -5.70 5.65 -35.98
CA THR A 171 -4.29 5.19 -36.00
C THR A 171 -3.66 5.15 -37.40
N VAL A 172 -4.45 5.38 -38.45
CA VAL A 172 -4.05 5.24 -39.85
C VAL A 172 -4.21 6.53 -40.62
N ALA A 173 -3.30 6.78 -41.55
CA ALA A 173 -3.43 7.78 -42.59
C ALA A 173 -4.30 7.27 -43.75
N TYR A 174 -4.22 5.96 -44.05
CA TYR A 174 -4.96 5.33 -45.13
C TYR A 174 -5.18 3.84 -44.87
N VAL A 175 -6.37 3.35 -45.22
CA VAL A 175 -6.71 1.92 -45.23
C VAL A 175 -7.70 1.68 -46.38
N ASN A 176 -7.55 0.57 -47.10
CA ASN A 176 -8.44 0.18 -48.19
C ASN A 176 -9.09 -1.19 -47.94
N GLY A 177 -10.05 -1.56 -48.79
CA GLY A 177 -10.76 -2.84 -48.70
C GLY A 177 -10.15 -3.98 -49.51
N PHE A 178 -8.98 -3.78 -50.14
CA PHE A 178 -8.37 -4.73 -51.08
C PHE A 178 -7.21 -5.51 -50.47
N SER A 179 -6.32 -4.86 -49.71
CA SER A 179 -5.20 -5.51 -49.03
C SER A 179 -4.84 -4.81 -47.73
N ASP A 180 -4.60 -5.61 -46.69
CA ASP A 180 -4.04 -5.17 -45.42
C ASP A 180 -2.63 -4.57 -45.56
N LYS A 181 -1.85 -5.02 -46.56
CA LYS A 181 -0.50 -4.53 -46.87
C LYS A 181 -0.47 -3.07 -47.32
N ASP A 182 -1.58 -2.55 -47.82
CA ASP A 182 -1.70 -1.15 -48.26
C ASP A 182 -2.05 -0.20 -47.10
N THR A 183 -2.22 -0.72 -45.89
CA THR A 183 -2.54 0.09 -44.71
C THR A 183 -1.35 0.97 -44.34
N LEU A 184 -1.56 2.29 -44.31
CA LEU A 184 -0.57 3.27 -43.91
C LEU A 184 -0.89 3.76 -42.50
N TYR A 185 -0.09 3.33 -41.52
CA TYR A 185 -0.15 3.83 -40.15
C TYR A 185 0.55 5.18 -40.04
N TRP A 186 0.12 6.02 -39.10
CA TRP A 186 0.78 7.32 -38.85
C TRP A 186 2.25 7.14 -38.48
N GLU A 187 3.14 8.01 -38.95
CA GLU A 187 4.55 7.97 -38.54
C GLU A 187 4.77 8.46 -37.11
N ASP A 188 3.94 9.41 -36.66
CA ASP A 188 3.95 9.87 -35.28
C ASP A 188 3.52 8.75 -34.32
N ILE A 189 4.38 8.47 -33.33
CA ILE A 189 4.22 7.35 -32.40
C ILE A 189 3.01 7.58 -31.48
N GLU A 190 2.79 8.81 -31.03
CA GLU A 190 1.71 9.13 -30.09
C GLU A 190 0.35 8.99 -30.78
N GLU A 191 0.21 9.57 -31.97
CA GLU A 191 -1.03 9.43 -32.77
C GLU A 191 -1.30 7.97 -33.17
N ARG A 192 -0.25 7.20 -33.50
CA ARG A 192 -0.41 5.79 -33.87
C ARG A 192 -0.89 4.91 -32.73
N GLU A 193 -0.39 5.14 -31.51
CA GLU A 193 -0.78 4.33 -30.33
C GLU A 193 -2.09 4.80 -29.69
N ASN A 194 -2.67 5.92 -30.13
CA ASN A 194 -3.92 6.48 -29.57
C ASN A 194 -5.15 6.05 -30.37
N GLY A 195 -5.42 4.75 -30.37
CA GLY A 195 -6.55 4.18 -31.12
C GLY A 195 -7.93 4.59 -30.60
N GLY A 196 -8.80 5.01 -31.51
CA GLY A 196 -10.16 5.43 -31.25
C GLY A 196 -10.30 6.94 -31.02
N THR A 197 -11.33 7.34 -30.28
CA THR A 197 -11.50 8.73 -29.87
C THR A 197 -10.51 9.04 -28.74
N PRO A 198 -9.64 10.06 -28.88
CA PRO A 198 -8.71 10.42 -27.82
C PRO A 198 -9.41 10.77 -26.51
N GLN A 199 -8.70 10.58 -25.39
CA GLN A 199 -9.17 10.84 -24.03
C GLN A 199 -9.20 12.35 -23.68
N ILE A 200 -9.76 13.20 -24.56
CA ILE A 200 -9.60 14.68 -24.56
C ILE A 200 -9.80 15.31 -23.18
N ILE A 201 -10.99 15.16 -22.57
CA ILE A 201 -11.31 15.77 -21.26
C ILE A 201 -10.42 15.22 -20.15
N GLN A 202 -10.05 13.95 -20.25
CA GLN A 202 -9.24 13.28 -19.25
C GLN A 202 -7.78 13.78 -19.35
N THR A 203 -7.25 14.01 -20.55
CA THR A 203 -5.92 14.60 -20.79
C THR A 203 -5.85 16.04 -20.29
N ILE A 204 -6.88 16.86 -20.55
CA ILE A 204 -6.97 18.22 -19.99
C ILE A 204 -6.94 18.17 -18.46
N ARG A 205 -7.70 17.25 -17.85
CA ARG A 205 -7.68 17.05 -16.40
C ARG A 205 -6.31 16.64 -15.87
N ALA A 206 -5.59 15.76 -16.59
CA ALA A 206 -4.22 15.39 -16.23
C ALA A 206 -3.31 16.63 -16.19
N ALA A 207 -3.33 17.44 -17.24
CA ALA A 207 -2.54 18.67 -17.31
C ALA A 207 -2.83 19.63 -16.13
N LEU A 208 -4.11 19.85 -15.82
CA LEU A 208 -4.51 20.68 -14.69
C LEU A 208 -4.02 20.12 -13.34
N ALA A 209 -4.03 18.79 -13.16
CA ALA A 209 -3.52 18.18 -11.93
C ALA A 209 -2.00 18.36 -11.78
N PHE A 210 -1.24 18.36 -12.87
CA PHE A 210 0.18 18.70 -12.86
C PHE A 210 0.40 20.18 -12.51
N TRP A 211 -0.37 21.10 -13.10
CA TRP A 211 -0.27 22.53 -12.78
C TRP A 211 -0.56 22.83 -11.31
N VAL A 212 -1.54 22.16 -10.69
CA VAL A 212 -1.80 22.31 -9.25
C VAL A 212 -0.57 21.90 -8.43
N LYS A 213 0.05 20.77 -8.76
CA LYS A 213 1.26 20.29 -8.08
C LYS A 213 2.44 21.26 -8.26
N GLU A 214 2.64 21.76 -9.47
CA GLU A 214 3.69 22.74 -9.79
C GLU A 214 3.48 24.08 -9.07
N TYR A 215 2.23 24.55 -9.00
CA TYR A 215 1.87 25.76 -8.28
C TYR A 215 2.18 25.67 -6.77
N ILE A 216 1.93 24.51 -6.15
CA ILE A 216 2.26 24.28 -4.73
C ILE A 216 3.79 24.21 -4.53
N GLY A 217 4.50 23.61 -5.49
CA GLY A 217 5.95 23.53 -5.52
C GLY A 217 6.52 22.32 -4.77
N TYR A 218 7.52 21.67 -5.38
CA TYR A 218 8.07 20.40 -4.88
C TYR A 218 8.72 20.53 -3.50
N GLN A 219 9.41 21.64 -3.22
CA GLN A 219 10.06 21.89 -1.92
C GLN A 219 9.06 22.03 -0.78
N VAL A 220 7.90 22.64 -1.05
CA VAL A 220 6.81 22.77 -0.07
C VAL A 220 6.23 21.39 0.22
N ILE A 221 5.95 20.61 -0.82
CA ILE A 221 5.44 19.23 -0.67
C ILE A 221 6.42 18.38 0.13
N GLU A 222 7.71 18.39 -0.23
CA GLU A 222 8.76 17.64 0.49
C GLU A 222 8.83 18.02 1.97
N LYS A 223 8.80 19.32 2.28
CA LYS A 223 8.83 19.79 3.67
C LYS A 223 7.61 19.29 4.49
N HIS A 224 6.42 19.26 3.90
CA HIS A 224 5.22 18.73 4.55
C HIS A 224 5.29 17.21 4.73
N GLU A 225 5.73 16.47 3.69
CA GLU A 225 5.92 15.02 3.79
C GLU A 225 6.93 14.67 4.91
N ASP A 226 8.08 15.34 4.96
CA ASP A 226 9.10 15.12 5.99
C ASP A 226 8.57 15.42 7.40
N PHE A 227 7.79 16.50 7.55
CA PHE A 227 7.14 16.82 8.81
C PHE A 227 6.20 15.70 9.26
N TYR A 228 5.29 15.24 8.39
CA TYR A 228 4.34 14.18 8.73
C TYR A 228 5.03 12.84 8.99
N VAL A 229 6.06 12.51 8.20
CA VAL A 229 6.83 11.27 8.39
C VAL A 229 7.49 11.26 9.75
N LYS A 230 8.22 12.31 10.08
CA LYS A 230 8.95 12.42 11.35
C LYS A 230 7.99 12.34 12.54
N ARG A 231 6.91 13.12 12.53
CA ARG A 231 5.93 13.16 13.62
C ARG A 231 5.17 11.84 13.80
N ALA A 232 4.78 11.20 12.69
CA ALA A 232 4.12 9.90 12.76
C ALA A 232 5.06 8.82 13.34
N LEU A 233 6.33 8.77 12.91
CA LEU A 233 7.30 7.82 13.45
C LEU A 233 7.60 8.08 14.93
N GLU A 234 7.76 9.35 15.34
CA GLU A 234 7.98 9.73 16.75
C GLU A 234 6.85 9.24 17.67
N ARG A 235 5.59 9.24 17.21
CA ARG A 235 4.44 8.76 17.99
C ARG A 235 4.22 7.24 17.89
N LEU A 236 4.39 6.65 16.71
CA LEU A 236 4.03 5.24 16.47
C LEU A 236 5.11 4.26 16.95
N LEU A 237 6.40 4.60 16.82
CA LEU A 237 7.50 3.66 17.15
C LEU A 237 7.60 3.31 18.65
N PRO A 238 7.39 4.23 19.61
CA PRO A 238 7.42 3.88 21.03
C PRO A 238 6.26 2.98 21.48
N ASN A 239 5.21 2.81 20.66
CA ASN A 239 4.05 2.02 21.02
C ASN A 239 4.28 0.52 20.77
N ASN A 240 4.47 -0.26 21.84
CA ASN A 240 4.75 -1.70 21.78
C ASN A 240 3.69 -2.55 21.06
N ASN A 241 2.46 -2.05 20.96
CA ASN A 241 1.35 -2.72 20.28
C ASN A 241 1.29 -2.38 18.79
N ILE A 242 2.03 -1.39 18.31
CA ILE A 242 2.09 -1.03 16.89
C ILE A 242 3.41 -1.55 16.32
N TRP A 243 3.34 -2.12 15.12
CA TRP A 243 4.54 -2.37 14.33
C TRP A 243 4.38 -1.72 12.96
N VAL A 244 5.18 -0.67 12.72
CA VAL A 244 5.31 -0.04 11.40
C VAL A 244 6.14 -0.97 10.51
N LEU A 245 5.58 -1.34 9.36
CA LEU A 245 6.22 -2.23 8.40
C LEU A 245 7.27 -1.50 7.57
N GLY A 246 8.30 -2.24 7.16
CA GLY A 246 9.44 -1.76 6.37
C GLY A 246 10.48 -1.01 7.21
N ASN A 247 11.52 -0.51 6.54
CA ASN A 247 12.55 0.30 7.17
C ASN A 247 11.96 1.64 7.66
N THR A 248 12.20 1.98 8.92
CA THR A 248 11.68 3.20 9.56
C THR A 248 12.66 4.36 9.56
N SER A 249 13.90 4.13 9.11
CA SER A 249 14.96 5.14 9.02
C SER A 249 15.18 5.64 7.58
N ALA A 250 14.76 4.86 6.57
CA ALA A 250 14.89 5.21 5.17
C ALA A 250 13.99 6.40 4.77
N LYS A 251 14.45 7.19 3.79
CA LYS A 251 13.63 8.25 3.19
C LYS A 251 12.36 7.66 2.61
N ARG A 252 11.21 8.21 2.99
CA ARG A 252 9.90 7.69 2.61
C ARG A 252 8.87 8.81 2.44
N GLN A 253 7.83 8.52 1.69
CA GLN A 253 6.58 9.24 1.73
C GLN A 253 5.83 8.97 3.03
N ALA A 254 4.89 9.84 3.37
CA ALA A 254 4.01 9.71 4.53
C ALA A 254 2.95 8.60 4.39
N ILE A 255 3.35 7.43 3.87
CA ILE A 255 2.57 6.21 3.71
C ILE A 255 3.01 5.24 4.80
N PHE A 256 2.08 4.84 5.67
CA PHE A 256 2.34 3.96 6.80
C PHE A 256 1.50 2.70 6.71
N SER A 257 2.16 1.58 6.47
CA SER A 257 1.60 0.24 6.65
C SER A 257 2.01 -0.29 8.02
N PHE A 258 1.05 -0.78 8.80
CA PHE A 258 1.30 -1.19 10.17
C PHE A 258 0.40 -2.33 10.62
N LEU A 259 0.87 -3.05 11.65
CA LEU A 259 0.09 -4.02 12.40
C LEU A 259 -0.21 -3.47 13.79
N ILE A 260 -1.43 -3.74 14.28
CA ILE A 260 -1.80 -3.51 15.67
C ILE A 260 -1.93 -4.85 16.36
N TYR A 261 -1.17 -5.06 17.43
CA TYR A 261 -1.13 -6.31 18.19
C TYR A 261 -2.19 -6.35 19.28
N SER A 262 -2.84 -7.51 19.38
CA SER A 262 -3.61 -7.85 20.58
C SER A 262 -2.68 -8.06 21.77
N THR A 263 -3.22 -7.90 22.98
CA THR A 263 -2.54 -8.15 24.24
C THR A 263 -3.26 -9.26 25.03
N THR A 264 -2.51 -9.98 25.84
CA THR A 264 -2.98 -11.10 26.66
C THR A 264 -2.46 -10.95 28.09
N ASN A 265 -3.21 -11.45 29.06
CA ASN A 265 -2.74 -11.60 30.44
C ASN A 265 -2.18 -13.01 30.61
N ARG A 266 -0.86 -13.14 30.66
CA ARG A 266 -0.19 -14.37 31.09
C ARG A 266 0.02 -14.32 32.61
N PRO A 267 -0.21 -15.40 33.36
CA PRO A 267 0.25 -15.48 34.74
C PRO A 267 1.76 -15.31 34.74
N SER A 268 2.30 -14.37 35.52
CA SER A 268 3.73 -14.20 35.70
C SER A 268 4.30 -15.46 36.36
N THR A 269 4.99 -16.30 35.61
CA THR A 269 5.75 -17.42 36.18
C THR A 269 7.01 -16.88 36.85
N ALA A 270 7.00 -16.92 38.18
CA ALA A 270 8.12 -16.82 39.12
C ALA A 270 8.92 -15.50 39.21
N GLY A 271 9.10 -15.04 40.44
CA GLY A 271 9.67 -13.75 40.80
C GLY A 271 11.11 -13.52 40.33
N THR A 272 11.36 -12.28 39.94
CA THR A 272 12.66 -11.64 40.15
C THR A 272 12.34 -10.27 40.74
N LYS A 273 12.54 -10.14 42.06
CA LYS A 273 12.55 -8.82 42.71
C LYS A 273 13.75 -8.07 42.14
N ILE A 274 13.51 -6.96 41.46
CA ILE A 274 14.52 -5.93 41.28
C ILE A 274 14.15 -4.84 42.28
N GLU A 275 14.87 -4.82 43.41
CA GLU A 275 14.90 -3.68 44.31
C GLU A 275 15.75 -2.58 43.65
N GLY A 276 15.16 -1.41 43.47
CA GLY A 276 15.83 -0.21 42.98
C GLY A 276 15.01 1.00 43.40
N GLY A 277 15.32 1.53 44.58
CA GLY A 277 14.73 2.76 45.09
C GLY A 277 15.17 3.97 44.26
N GLY A 278 14.22 4.84 43.94
CA GLY A 278 14.45 6.12 43.30
C GLY A 278 13.15 6.92 43.30
N GLU A 279 13.22 8.15 43.82
CA GLU A 279 12.10 9.07 44.04
C GLU A 279 11.27 9.31 42.77
N GLY A 280 9.94 9.32 42.93
CA GLY A 280 8.98 9.28 41.83
C GLY A 280 8.89 10.58 41.01
N PRO A 281 8.67 10.50 39.69
CA PRO A 281 8.17 11.61 38.91
C PRO A 281 6.63 11.69 39.01
N LYS A 282 6.13 12.93 39.01
CA LYS A 282 4.73 13.35 39.13
C LYS A 282 3.78 12.65 38.16
N GLU A 283 2.52 12.51 38.61
CA GLU A 283 1.35 11.92 37.96
C GLU A 283 1.27 12.13 36.43
N GLY A 284 1.82 11.18 35.67
CA GLY A 284 1.42 10.90 34.29
C GLY A 284 0.41 9.76 34.30
N ILE A 285 -0.73 9.94 33.63
CA ILE A 285 -1.78 8.92 33.49
C ILE A 285 -1.19 7.68 32.80
N TYR A 286 -0.90 6.68 33.61
CA TYR A 286 -0.15 5.50 33.25
C TYR A 286 -1.07 4.47 32.57
N MET A 287 -1.14 4.53 31.23
CA MET A 287 -2.01 3.71 30.35
C MET A 287 -1.63 2.21 30.24
N TRP A 288 -0.58 1.75 30.93
CA TRP A 288 -0.14 0.34 30.94
C TRP A 288 -1.11 -0.63 31.62
N ARG A 289 -2.12 -0.12 32.35
CA ARG A 289 -3.16 -0.93 32.99
C ARG A 289 -4.27 -1.42 32.02
N GLU A 290 -4.35 -0.83 30.83
CA GLU A 290 -5.38 -1.17 29.84
C GLU A 290 -4.95 -2.26 28.85
N THR A 291 -3.64 -2.55 28.80
CA THR A 291 -2.99 -3.54 27.93
C THR A 291 -2.46 -4.71 28.77
N GLY A 292 -2.58 -5.94 28.28
CA GLY A 292 -2.02 -7.11 28.94
C GLY A 292 -0.49 -7.19 28.88
N ASN A 293 0.10 -8.07 29.70
CA ASN A 293 1.57 -8.24 29.82
C ASN A 293 2.23 -9.10 28.72
N GLY A 294 1.44 -9.72 27.83
CA GLY A 294 1.94 -10.54 26.73
C GLY A 294 1.40 -10.09 25.37
N LYS A 295 2.25 -10.09 24.34
CA LYS A 295 1.88 -9.78 22.95
C LYS A 295 1.20 -10.99 22.28
N GLY A 296 0.00 -10.78 21.73
CA GLY A 296 -0.77 -11.78 21.00
C GLY A 296 -0.52 -11.73 19.50
N LYS A 297 -1.44 -12.28 18.69
CA LYS A 297 -1.46 -12.10 17.23
C LYS A 297 -1.92 -10.68 16.87
N PRO A 298 -1.52 -10.12 15.71
CA PRO A 298 -2.05 -8.84 15.24
C PRO A 298 -3.55 -8.92 14.98
N LEU A 299 -4.26 -7.81 15.17
CA LEU A 299 -5.62 -7.63 14.70
C LEU A 299 -5.62 -7.67 13.17
N HIS A 300 -6.69 -8.23 12.59
CA HIS A 300 -6.83 -8.29 11.13
C HIS A 300 -6.85 -6.87 10.52
N GLY A 301 -6.08 -6.63 9.45
CA GLY A 301 -5.93 -5.29 8.88
C GLY A 301 -7.27 -4.65 8.44
N ALA A 302 -8.20 -5.44 7.89
CA ALA A 302 -9.54 -4.95 7.55
C ALA A 302 -10.42 -4.67 8.78
N PHE A 303 -10.15 -5.32 9.92
CA PHE A 303 -10.85 -5.02 11.17
C PHE A 303 -10.41 -3.67 11.74
N VAL A 304 -9.10 -3.44 11.80
CA VAL A 304 -8.55 -2.14 12.22
C VAL A 304 -9.03 -1.02 11.30
N ALA A 305 -9.11 -1.28 9.99
CA ALA A 305 -9.67 -0.31 9.04
C ALA A 305 -11.17 -0.02 9.29
N ALA A 306 -11.95 -1.05 9.63
CA ALA A 306 -13.34 -0.87 10.03
C ALA A 306 -13.47 -0.06 11.33
N LEU A 307 -12.62 -0.29 12.33
CA LEU A 307 -12.62 0.51 13.56
C LEU A 307 -12.28 1.98 13.31
N LEU A 308 -11.28 2.26 12.46
CA LEU A 308 -10.93 3.63 12.07
C LEU A 308 -12.13 4.35 11.42
N ASN A 309 -12.86 3.66 10.54
CA ASN A 309 -14.04 4.21 9.89
C ASN A 309 -15.22 4.37 10.86
N ASP A 310 -15.59 3.32 11.57
CA ASP A 310 -16.84 3.26 12.33
C ASP A 310 -16.78 4.11 13.60
N LEU A 311 -15.61 4.24 14.23
CA LEU A 311 -15.45 5.01 15.47
C LEU A 311 -15.03 6.46 15.22
N PHE A 312 -14.28 6.72 14.13
CA PHE A 312 -13.59 8.01 13.93
C PHE A 312 -13.86 8.65 12.56
N GLY A 313 -14.58 7.99 11.65
CA GLY A 313 -14.79 8.47 10.29
C GLY A 313 -13.52 8.48 9.43
N ILE A 314 -12.46 7.77 9.84
CA ILE A 314 -11.17 7.76 9.15
C ILE A 314 -11.15 6.64 8.12
N GLN A 315 -11.07 7.00 6.84
CA GLN A 315 -10.92 6.03 5.77
C GLN A 315 -9.49 5.50 5.70
N SER A 316 -9.34 4.18 5.78
CA SER A 316 -8.06 3.50 5.60
C SER A 316 -8.23 2.24 4.76
N ARG A 317 -7.14 1.52 4.48
CA ARG A 317 -7.20 0.28 3.69
C ARG A 317 -6.61 -0.89 4.48
N GLY A 318 -7.35 -1.99 4.56
CA GLY A 318 -6.87 -3.27 5.07
C GLY A 318 -6.54 -4.25 3.93
N GLY A 319 -5.42 -4.96 4.01
CA GLY A 319 -5.03 -6.00 3.05
C GLY A 319 -3.55 -5.98 2.68
N CYS A 320 -3.21 -6.51 1.50
CA CYS A 320 -1.83 -6.61 1.01
C CYS A 320 -1.45 -5.55 -0.05
N ALA A 321 -2.30 -4.53 -0.24
CA ALA A 321 -2.07 -3.37 -1.12
C ALA A 321 -1.58 -3.69 -2.56
N CYS A 322 -2.02 -4.82 -3.13
CA CYS A 322 -1.60 -5.29 -4.44
C CYS A 322 -0.07 -5.43 -4.59
N ALA A 323 0.61 -5.77 -3.50
CA ALA A 323 2.05 -6.00 -3.42
C ALA A 323 2.31 -7.32 -2.67
N GLY A 324 1.65 -8.39 -3.13
CA GLY A 324 1.64 -9.70 -2.49
C GLY A 324 3.03 -10.22 -2.12
N PRO A 325 4.00 -10.30 -3.06
CA PRO A 325 5.36 -10.76 -2.77
C PRO A 325 6.06 -9.92 -1.69
N TYR A 326 5.96 -8.58 -1.78
CA TYR A 326 6.54 -7.72 -0.74
C TYR A 326 5.88 -7.95 0.62
N GLY A 327 4.56 -8.16 0.63
CA GLY A 327 3.82 -8.53 1.83
C GLY A 327 4.29 -9.84 2.46
N HIS A 328 4.73 -10.82 1.66
CA HIS A 328 5.29 -12.06 2.19
C HIS A 328 6.61 -11.80 2.91
N ASN A 329 7.49 -10.98 2.31
CA ASN A 329 8.73 -10.57 2.94
C ASN A 329 8.49 -9.80 4.25
N LEU A 330 7.64 -8.76 4.21
CA LEU A 330 7.32 -7.92 5.38
C LEU A 330 6.72 -8.72 6.54
N LEU A 331 5.86 -9.69 6.26
CA LEU A 331 5.18 -10.50 7.27
C LEU A 331 5.90 -11.83 7.58
N LYS A 332 7.09 -12.05 6.98
CA LYS A 332 7.89 -13.27 7.13
C LYS A 332 7.11 -14.54 6.81
N ILE A 333 6.34 -14.50 5.73
CA ILE A 333 5.57 -15.63 5.21
C ILE A 333 6.48 -16.45 4.31
N ASP A 334 6.79 -17.67 4.74
CA ASP A 334 7.54 -18.63 3.95
C ASP A 334 6.66 -19.36 2.92
N ASP A 335 7.31 -20.21 2.13
CA ASP A 335 6.65 -20.98 1.07
C ASP A 335 5.57 -21.93 1.61
N THR A 336 5.81 -22.54 2.78
CA THR A 336 4.86 -23.47 3.41
C THR A 336 3.58 -22.74 3.81
N LEU A 337 3.71 -21.59 4.47
CA LEU A 337 2.59 -20.77 4.89
C LEU A 337 1.86 -20.15 3.68
N SER A 338 2.59 -19.74 2.65
CA SER A 338 2.02 -19.27 1.39
C SER A 338 1.16 -20.36 0.72
N HIS A 339 1.65 -21.60 0.65
CA HIS A 339 0.90 -22.73 0.11
C HIS A 339 -0.34 -23.06 0.94
N TYR A 340 -0.27 -22.94 2.27
CA TYR A 340 -1.44 -23.04 3.13
C TYR A 340 -2.51 -22.01 2.76
N TYR A 341 -2.14 -20.73 2.63
CA TYR A 341 -3.08 -19.68 2.22
C TYR A 341 -3.71 -19.97 0.86
N ARG A 342 -2.90 -20.39 -0.12
CA ARG A 342 -3.41 -20.79 -1.44
C ARG A 342 -4.42 -21.93 -1.34
N SER A 343 -4.13 -22.97 -0.56
CA SER A 343 -5.03 -24.12 -0.36
C SER A 343 -6.36 -23.70 0.27
N ALA A 344 -6.32 -22.89 1.33
CA ALA A 344 -7.53 -22.38 1.98
C ALA A 344 -8.35 -21.45 1.05
N ILE A 345 -7.68 -20.61 0.25
CA ILE A 345 -8.34 -19.76 -0.75
C ILE A 345 -9.05 -20.61 -1.82
N LEU A 346 -8.44 -21.70 -2.29
CA LEU A 346 -9.06 -22.64 -3.25
C LEU A 346 -10.31 -23.32 -2.67
N LYS A 347 -10.39 -23.49 -1.35
CA LYS A 347 -11.59 -23.97 -0.64
C LYS A 347 -12.65 -22.87 -0.42
N GLY A 348 -12.40 -21.64 -0.88
CA GLY A 348 -13.31 -20.51 -0.77
C GLY A 348 -13.17 -19.69 0.50
N TYR A 349 -12.06 -19.81 1.24
CA TYR A 349 -11.78 -19.00 2.43
C TYR A 349 -10.86 -17.83 2.11
N LEU A 350 -11.37 -16.76 1.48
CA LEU A 350 -10.54 -15.60 1.13
C LEU A 350 -10.06 -14.82 2.35
N GLY A 351 -10.74 -14.95 3.49
CA GLY A 351 -10.40 -14.24 4.72
C GLY A 351 -9.10 -14.68 5.37
N VAL A 352 -8.50 -15.80 4.96
CA VAL A 352 -7.17 -16.22 5.47
C VAL A 352 -6.03 -15.34 4.96
N LYS A 353 -6.29 -14.50 3.94
CA LYS A 353 -5.27 -13.65 3.33
C LYS A 353 -4.58 -12.78 4.38
N PRO A 354 -3.25 -12.82 4.46
CA PRO A 354 -2.51 -11.95 5.36
C PRO A 354 -2.57 -10.50 4.86
N GLY A 355 -2.29 -9.57 5.75
CA GLY A 355 -2.27 -8.16 5.41
C GLY A 355 -2.09 -7.27 6.64
N TRP A 356 -2.14 -5.98 6.38
CA TRP A 356 -1.95 -4.92 7.36
C TRP A 356 -2.99 -3.83 7.16
N THR A 357 -2.97 -2.82 8.02
CA THR A 357 -3.68 -1.57 7.78
C THR A 357 -2.71 -0.55 7.22
N ARG A 358 -3.15 0.21 6.22
CA ARG A 358 -2.37 1.28 5.61
C ARG A 358 -3.13 2.60 5.69
N ILE A 359 -2.42 3.64 6.11
CA ILE A 359 -2.83 5.04 5.99
C ILE A 359 -1.78 5.81 5.20
N SER A 360 -2.18 6.97 4.68
CA SER A 360 -1.28 7.91 4.02
C SER A 360 -1.70 9.32 4.39
N PHE A 361 -0.74 10.18 4.69
CA PHE A 361 -0.99 11.59 4.98
C PHE A 361 -0.68 12.41 3.73
N PRO A 362 -1.68 12.92 3.01
CA PRO A 362 -1.40 13.80 1.88
C PRO A 362 -0.84 15.13 2.38
N TYR A 363 0.08 15.75 1.63
CA TYR A 363 0.69 17.04 1.99
C TYR A 363 -0.30 18.18 2.23
N TYR A 364 -1.54 18.07 1.76
CA TYR A 364 -2.61 19.05 1.92
C TYR A 364 -3.58 18.77 3.09
N ILE A 365 -3.31 17.74 3.92
CA ILE A 365 -4.07 17.50 5.16
C ILE A 365 -3.82 18.62 6.17
N SER A 366 -4.80 18.93 7.02
CA SER A 366 -4.59 19.83 8.15
C SER A 366 -3.81 19.15 9.28
N ASN A 367 -3.13 19.95 10.11
CA ASN A 367 -2.44 19.42 11.30
C ASN A 367 -3.42 18.77 12.28
N ASP A 368 -4.64 19.29 12.39
CA ASP A 368 -5.64 18.81 13.34
C ASP A 368 -6.15 17.42 12.95
N GLU A 369 -6.42 17.21 11.66
CA GLU A 369 -6.76 15.89 11.11
C GLU A 369 -5.59 14.91 11.25
N PHE A 370 -4.36 15.36 10.99
CA PHE A 370 -3.16 14.55 11.16
C PHE A 370 -3.02 14.03 12.62
N GLU A 371 -3.11 14.93 13.60
CA GLU A 371 -3.01 14.57 15.03
C GLU A 371 -4.20 13.72 15.50
N PHE A 372 -5.40 13.98 14.97
CA PHE A 372 -6.58 13.16 15.24
C PHE A 372 -6.40 11.73 14.76
N ILE A 373 -5.88 11.53 13.53
CA ILE A 373 -5.61 10.19 12.98
C ILE A 373 -4.59 9.43 13.84
N LEU A 374 -3.49 10.07 14.24
CA LEU A 374 -2.49 9.42 15.10
C LEU A 374 -3.08 9.04 16.46
N THR A 375 -3.89 9.92 17.05
CA THR A 375 -4.57 9.65 18.33
C THR A 375 -5.59 8.50 18.21
N ALA A 376 -6.31 8.40 17.09
CA ALA A 376 -7.20 7.29 16.80
C ALA A 376 -6.45 5.95 16.65
N LEU A 377 -5.27 5.96 16.01
CA LEU A 377 -4.42 4.77 15.92
C LEU A 377 -3.94 4.30 17.30
N GLU A 378 -3.48 5.22 18.14
CA GLU A 378 -3.09 4.92 19.51
C GLU A 378 -4.26 4.38 20.34
N PHE A 379 -5.46 4.95 20.17
CA PHE A 379 -6.68 4.41 20.78
C PHE A 379 -6.91 2.95 20.37
N ILE A 380 -6.84 2.64 19.07
CA ILE A 380 -7.06 1.27 18.58
C ILE A 380 -5.93 0.34 19.07
N ALA A 381 -4.70 0.83 19.19
CA ALA A 381 -3.59 0.06 19.75
C ALA A 381 -3.80 -0.34 21.22
N ILE A 382 -4.61 0.42 21.96
CA ILE A 382 -4.91 0.14 23.37
C ILE A 382 -6.21 -0.64 23.52
N TYR A 383 -7.28 -0.20 22.84
CA TYR A 383 -8.65 -0.67 23.06
C TYR A 383 -9.19 -1.53 21.91
N GLY A 384 -8.56 -1.52 20.73
CA GLY A 384 -9.13 -2.08 19.50
C GLY A 384 -9.57 -3.54 19.61
N GLN A 385 -8.82 -4.36 20.36
CA GLN A 385 -9.19 -5.76 20.56
C GLN A 385 -10.53 -5.93 21.29
N ARG A 386 -10.90 -4.99 22.17
CA ARG A 386 -12.14 -5.05 22.96
C ARG A 386 -13.38 -4.98 22.09
N PHE A 387 -13.26 -4.40 20.90
CA PHE A 387 -14.36 -4.28 19.94
C PHE A 387 -14.65 -5.57 19.16
N LEU A 388 -13.79 -6.60 19.24
CA LEU A 388 -14.01 -7.87 18.54
C LEU A 388 -15.42 -8.47 18.75
N PRO A 389 -16.04 -8.47 19.95
CA PRO A 389 -17.39 -8.99 20.13
C PRO A 389 -18.47 -8.27 19.31
N LEU A 390 -18.29 -6.97 19.03
CA LEU A 390 -19.23 -6.14 18.28
C LEU A 390 -19.17 -6.33 16.77
N TYR A 391 -18.27 -7.17 16.27
CA TYR A 391 -18.14 -7.41 14.84
C TYR A 391 -18.34 -8.88 14.49
N HIS A 392 -18.71 -9.16 13.25
CA HIS A 392 -18.70 -10.48 12.64
C HIS A 392 -17.60 -10.53 11.59
N PHE A 393 -16.78 -11.58 11.61
CA PHE A 393 -15.78 -11.84 10.58
C PHE A 393 -16.30 -12.95 9.66
N ASN A 394 -16.45 -12.61 8.39
CA ASN A 394 -16.81 -13.59 7.37
C ASN A 394 -15.52 -14.16 6.77
N LEU A 395 -15.21 -15.42 7.11
CA LEU A 395 -13.99 -16.08 6.66
C LEU A 395 -13.97 -16.35 5.14
N ARG A 396 -15.15 -16.41 4.49
CA ARG A 396 -15.24 -16.63 3.03
C ARG A 396 -14.86 -15.39 2.25
N SER A 397 -15.26 -14.20 2.71
CA SER A 397 -14.96 -12.93 2.05
C SER A 397 -13.77 -12.17 2.63
N GLY A 398 -13.43 -12.40 3.90
CA GLY A 398 -12.48 -11.58 4.68
C GLY A 398 -13.07 -10.28 5.23
N SER A 399 -14.38 -10.06 5.12
CA SER A 399 -15.04 -8.83 5.55
C SER A 399 -15.36 -8.84 7.04
N TRP A 400 -15.29 -7.65 7.65
CA TRP A 400 -15.74 -7.39 9.02
C TRP A 400 -17.01 -6.54 8.98
N THR A 401 -18.05 -6.97 9.70
CA THR A 401 -19.36 -6.29 9.71
C THR A 401 -19.78 -5.99 11.14
N PHE A 402 -20.19 -4.76 11.41
CA PHE A 402 -20.69 -4.35 12.71
C PHE A 402 -22.02 -5.02 13.07
N LYS A 403 -22.12 -5.56 14.28
CA LYS A 403 -23.30 -6.23 14.81
C LYS A 403 -24.16 -5.22 15.57
N LYS A 404 -25.10 -4.58 14.87
CA LYS A 404 -26.03 -3.60 15.48
C LYS A 404 -26.72 -4.12 16.74
N LYS A 405 -27.19 -5.38 16.72
CA LYS A 405 -27.85 -6.01 17.88
C LYS A 405 -26.92 -6.13 19.09
N ALA A 406 -25.68 -6.61 18.90
CA ALA A 406 -24.72 -6.76 20.00
C ALA A 406 -24.35 -5.41 20.64
N HIS A 407 -24.33 -4.33 19.85
CA HIS A 407 -24.13 -2.98 20.36
C HIS A 407 -25.35 -2.47 21.12
N GLN A 408 -26.57 -2.71 20.63
CA GLN A 408 -27.79 -2.36 21.35
C GLN A 408 -27.86 -3.08 22.70
N ASP A 409 -27.62 -4.40 22.71
CA ASP A 409 -27.60 -5.21 23.93
C ASP A 409 -26.54 -4.68 24.94
N LEU A 410 -25.38 -4.21 24.46
CA LEU A 410 -24.35 -3.59 25.30
C LEU A 410 -24.84 -2.31 25.97
N LEU A 411 -25.50 -1.42 25.21
CA LEU A 411 -26.01 -0.16 25.72
C LEU A 411 -27.16 -0.38 26.70
N ASP A 412 -28.09 -1.29 26.38
CA ASP A 412 -29.23 -1.61 27.24
C ASP A 412 -28.76 -2.13 28.61
N ASN A 413 -27.75 -3.02 28.63
CA ASN A 413 -27.13 -3.52 29.85
C ASN A 413 -26.42 -2.41 30.66
N ALA A 414 -25.77 -1.46 29.98
CA ALA A 414 -25.11 -0.34 30.65
C ALA A 414 -26.12 0.61 31.31
N ILE A 415 -27.25 0.89 30.65
CA ILE A 415 -28.34 1.72 31.19
C ILE A 415 -29.00 1.04 32.39
N GLN A 416 -29.25 -0.27 32.31
CA GLN A 416 -29.78 -1.04 33.44
C GLN A 416 -28.84 -1.02 34.67
N GLY A 417 -27.52 -0.99 34.44
CA GLY A 417 -26.52 -0.87 35.50
C GLY A 417 -26.38 0.53 36.11
N MET A 418 -26.86 1.59 35.43
CA MET A 418 -26.76 3.00 35.89
C MET A 418 -28.04 3.54 36.54
N ASN A 419 -29.11 2.75 36.66
CA ASN A 419 -30.36 3.16 37.33
C ASN A 419 -30.24 3.18 38.87
N ILE A 420 -29.30 3.98 39.40
CA ILE A 420 -29.38 4.67 40.70
C ILE A 420 -28.87 6.10 40.46
N GLY A 421 -29.78 7.07 40.38
CA GLY A 421 -29.48 8.51 40.39
C GLY A 421 -29.75 9.22 39.06
N HIS A 422 -31.01 9.61 38.85
CA HIS A 422 -31.41 10.51 37.77
C HIS A 422 -31.23 11.95 38.24
N ASP A 423 -30.46 12.77 37.51
CA ASP A 423 -30.81 14.18 37.37
C ASP A 423 -30.43 14.68 35.97
N GLN A 424 -31.36 15.37 35.32
CA GLN A 424 -31.24 15.86 33.95
C GLN A 424 -31.15 17.38 33.97
N SER A 425 -30.14 17.95 33.32
CA SER A 425 -30.22 19.33 32.83
C SER A 425 -29.74 19.38 31.38
N LYS A 426 -30.66 19.82 30.51
CA LYS A 426 -30.38 20.24 29.13
C LYS A 426 -29.86 21.67 29.14
N ASP A 427 -28.93 21.99 28.25
CA ASP A 427 -28.93 23.29 27.57
C ASP A 427 -28.17 23.23 26.25
N GLY A 428 -28.58 24.08 25.31
CA GLY A 428 -28.28 23.99 23.88
C GLY A 428 -27.33 25.04 23.30
N ASN A 429 -26.96 24.76 22.04
CA ASN A 429 -26.61 25.60 20.89
C ASN A 429 -25.62 26.78 21.01
N ASN A 430 -24.49 26.65 20.27
CA ASN A 430 -24.07 27.44 19.08
C ASN A 430 -22.55 27.72 19.05
N ALA A 431 -21.86 27.38 17.95
CA ALA A 431 -20.82 28.23 17.30
C ALA A 431 -20.17 27.53 16.08
N GLU A 432 -20.66 27.84 14.89
CA GLU A 432 -20.06 27.44 13.61
C GLU A 432 -18.77 28.24 13.33
N LYS A 433 -17.64 27.72 13.84
CA LYS A 433 -16.25 27.83 13.34
C LYS A 433 -15.21 27.35 14.38
N HIS A 434 -15.65 26.96 15.58
CA HIS A 434 -14.82 26.36 16.64
C HIS A 434 -14.94 24.81 16.74
N ASP A 435 -15.60 24.17 15.77
CA ASP A 435 -16.31 22.91 16.00
C ASP A 435 -15.56 21.62 15.57
N GLN A 436 -14.46 21.71 14.84
CA GLN A 436 -13.74 20.49 14.42
C GLN A 436 -12.98 19.80 15.58
N PHE A 437 -12.30 20.57 16.43
CA PHE A 437 -11.61 20.03 17.61
C PHE A 437 -12.57 19.45 18.64
N ALA A 438 -13.72 20.11 18.86
CA ALA A 438 -14.79 19.60 19.71
C ALA A 438 -15.29 18.26 19.17
N LYS A 439 -15.58 18.20 17.87
CA LYS A 439 -16.01 16.97 17.18
C LYS A 439 -14.99 15.82 17.28
N PHE A 440 -13.69 16.07 17.11
CA PHE A 440 -12.65 15.04 17.27
C PHE A 440 -12.56 14.51 18.71
N SER A 441 -12.72 15.39 19.68
CA SER A 441 -12.74 15.02 21.10
C SER A 441 -13.95 14.15 21.42
N ASP A 442 -15.13 14.48 20.87
CA ASP A 442 -16.37 13.71 21.06
C ASP A 442 -16.27 12.29 20.51
N TYR A 443 -15.63 12.09 19.35
CA TYR A 443 -15.36 10.74 18.82
C TYR A 443 -14.51 9.92 19.79
N LEU A 444 -13.41 10.50 20.30
CA LEU A 444 -12.52 9.82 21.24
C LEU A 444 -13.20 9.50 22.56
N GLU A 445 -13.97 10.42 23.12
CA GLU A 445 -14.72 10.18 24.35
C GLU A 445 -15.78 9.09 24.19
N THR A 446 -16.54 9.14 23.10
CA THR A 446 -17.56 8.14 22.79
C THR A 446 -16.94 6.75 22.62
N ALA A 447 -15.85 6.66 21.84
CA ALA A 447 -15.13 5.42 21.65
C ALA A 447 -14.57 4.86 22.97
N LYS A 448 -14.01 5.72 23.84
CA LYS A 448 -13.55 5.34 25.19
C LYS A 448 -14.69 4.81 26.07
N ARG A 449 -15.86 5.46 26.07
CA ARG A 449 -17.03 5.01 26.83
C ARG A 449 -17.46 3.61 26.40
N ILE A 450 -17.56 3.36 25.09
CA ILE A 450 -17.90 2.03 24.54
C ILE A 450 -16.82 1.00 24.91
N ALA A 451 -15.54 1.34 24.76
CA ALA A 451 -14.42 0.44 25.08
C ALA A 451 -14.39 0.01 26.55
N ASN A 452 -14.87 0.85 27.47
CA ASN A 452 -14.95 0.55 28.91
C ASN A 452 -16.09 -0.40 29.26
N LEU A 453 -17.14 -0.48 28.43
CA LEU A 453 -18.23 -1.46 28.58
C LEU A 453 -17.85 -2.84 28.05
N LEU A 454 -16.79 -2.94 27.24
CA LEU A 454 -16.38 -4.16 26.56
C LEU A 454 -15.32 -4.94 27.35
N PRO A 455 -15.28 -6.28 27.23
CA PRO A 455 -14.30 -7.09 27.92
C PRO A 455 -12.88 -6.74 27.46
N LYS A 456 -11.96 -6.55 28.42
CA LYS A 456 -10.56 -6.19 28.12
C LYS A 456 -9.85 -7.23 27.23
N PHE A 457 -10.13 -8.51 27.45
CA PHE A 457 -9.54 -9.65 26.76
C PHE A 457 -10.64 -10.58 26.23
N PRO A 458 -11.27 -10.25 25.10
CA PRO A 458 -12.33 -11.09 24.54
C PRO A 458 -11.77 -12.46 24.12
N PRO A 459 -12.53 -13.55 24.26
CA PRO A 459 -12.07 -14.88 23.89
C PRO A 459 -11.78 -14.98 22.38
N GLN A 460 -10.87 -15.87 22.01
CA GLN A 460 -10.60 -16.21 20.61
C GLN A 460 -11.86 -16.83 19.99
N ARG A 461 -12.21 -16.43 18.76
CA ARG A 461 -13.34 -17.06 18.06
C ARG A 461 -13.01 -18.48 17.62
N ARG A 462 -14.04 -19.31 17.57
CA ARG A 462 -13.98 -20.63 16.94
C ARG A 462 -14.02 -20.46 15.42
N LEU A 463 -13.13 -21.15 14.73
CA LEU A 463 -13.08 -21.25 13.28
C LEU A 463 -13.68 -22.58 12.82
N PRO A 464 -14.08 -22.71 11.54
CA PRO A 464 -14.38 -24.00 10.93
C PRO A 464 -13.23 -25.01 11.12
N GLU A 465 -13.55 -26.30 11.27
CA GLU A 465 -12.56 -27.36 11.56
C GLU A 465 -11.47 -27.51 10.49
N ASP A 466 -11.75 -27.10 9.26
CA ASP A 466 -10.84 -27.19 8.11
C ASP A 466 -9.85 -26.02 8.01
N ILE A 467 -9.90 -25.06 8.95
CA ILE A 467 -8.96 -23.94 9.06
C ILE A 467 -8.23 -24.00 10.41
N ASP A 468 -6.97 -24.39 10.36
CA ASP A 468 -6.08 -24.31 11.51
C ASP A 468 -5.70 -22.85 11.83
N ILE A 469 -6.15 -22.41 13.01
CA ILE A 469 -5.93 -21.07 13.57
C ILE A 469 -4.45 -20.72 13.75
N ASN A 470 -3.57 -21.70 13.87
CA ASN A 470 -2.14 -21.48 14.04
C ASN A 470 -1.53 -20.82 12.81
N PHE A 471 -2.02 -21.18 11.62
CA PHE A 471 -1.56 -20.63 10.34
C PHE A 471 -2.18 -19.26 9.99
N LEU A 472 -3.19 -18.79 10.74
CA LEU A 472 -3.65 -17.42 10.58
C LEU A 472 -2.64 -16.44 11.15
N HIS A 473 -2.22 -15.45 10.35
CA HIS A 473 -1.28 -14.43 10.80
C HIS A 473 -1.91 -13.43 11.80
N PHE A 474 -3.22 -13.51 12.06
CA PHE A 474 -3.97 -12.52 12.84
C PHE A 474 -4.93 -13.16 13.86
N ARG A 475 -5.43 -12.34 14.77
CA ARG A 475 -6.46 -12.67 15.77
C ARG A 475 -7.86 -12.56 15.16
N VAL A 476 -8.74 -13.50 15.51
CA VAL A 476 -10.14 -13.57 15.05
C VAL A 476 -11.09 -13.67 16.23
#